data_AF-A0A1X0S8B5-F1
#
_entry.id   AF-A0A1X0S8B5-F1
#
_cell.length_a   1.000
_cell.length_b   1.000
_cell.length_c   1.000
_cell.angle_alpha   90.00
_cell.angle_beta   90.00
_cell.angle_gamma   90.00
#
_symmetry.space_group_name_H-M   'P 1'
#
loop_
_entity.id
_entity.type
_entity.pdbx_description
1 polymer ?
#
loop_
_entity_poly.entity_id
_entity_poly.type
_entity_poly.pdbx_seq_one_letter_code
_entity_poly.pdbx_strand_id
1 'polypeptide(L)'
;IDALLPSQNNKIMFANTVKSDGFTVDFVINKRTTKDTSLAANVDLAPEDFDLKEVKQTYQPMFLGPGRKSVFTAAIGLDTTNHQIRRCSTAKYYHMTGSTKYIKKLEKLKTEKGIKDIENNITSAKTAECATYLSYIEYILTHVGTLFAFYDYKTAKDRFFMYQGRQRATEEMVNMLVHRGAKYNKKKRKKRKWKPAKFQMEREKVPT
;
A
#
# COMPACT_ATOMS: atom_id res chain seq x y z
N ILE A 1 -33.02 10.37 -28.68
CA ILE A 1 -31.83 10.09 -27.84
C ILE A 1 -32.40 9.57 -26.52
N ASP A 2 -32.63 8.26 -26.46
CA ASP A 2 -33.26 7.65 -25.29
C ASP A 2 -32.24 7.53 -24.16
N ALA A 3 -32.65 7.94 -22.97
CA ALA A 3 -31.82 7.97 -21.78
C ALA A 3 -31.45 6.54 -21.34
N LEU A 4 -30.21 6.12 -21.63
CA LEU A 4 -29.68 4.86 -21.14
C LEU A 4 -29.34 4.99 -19.65
N LEU A 5 -30.20 4.43 -18.79
CA LEU A 5 -29.99 4.36 -17.35
C LEU A 5 -28.95 3.28 -16.98
N PRO A 6 -27.99 3.55 -16.08
CA PRO A 6 -27.07 2.53 -15.59
C PRO A 6 -27.83 1.51 -14.73
N SER A 7 -27.38 0.24 -14.74
CA SER A 7 -27.89 -0.93 -13.97
C SER A 7 -29.09 -1.72 -14.49
N GLN A 8 -29.76 -1.30 -15.57
CA GLN A 8 -30.57 -2.25 -16.36
C GLN A 8 -29.63 -3.14 -17.19
N ASN A 9 -30.04 -4.36 -17.54
CA ASN A 9 -29.29 -5.41 -18.27
C ASN A 9 -28.64 -4.92 -19.59
N ASN A 10 -27.67 -4.04 -19.49
CA ASN A 10 -27.07 -3.30 -20.59
C ASN A 10 -25.69 -3.89 -20.84
N LYS A 11 -25.59 -4.84 -21.78
CA LYS A 11 -24.33 -5.43 -22.27
C LYS A 11 -23.32 -4.42 -22.85
N ILE A 12 -23.72 -3.15 -22.98
CA ILE A 12 -23.00 -2.09 -23.70
C ILE A 12 -22.27 -1.13 -22.74
N MET A 13 -22.53 -1.19 -21.44
CA MET A 13 -21.85 -0.32 -20.47
C MET A 13 -21.25 -1.12 -19.31
N PHE A 14 -19.96 -0.90 -19.05
CA PHE A 14 -19.32 -1.35 -17.83
C PHE A 14 -19.41 -0.21 -16.81
N ALA A 15 -20.10 -0.45 -15.70
CA ALA A 15 -20.24 0.51 -14.60
C ALA A 15 -19.44 0.00 -13.41
N ASN A 16 -18.50 0.80 -12.92
CA ASN A 16 -17.81 0.51 -11.66
C ASN A 16 -18.13 1.61 -10.65
N THR A 17 -18.42 1.21 -9.42
CA THR A 17 -18.80 2.12 -8.34
C THR A 17 -17.69 2.12 -7.31
N VAL A 18 -17.06 3.27 -7.12
CA VAL A 18 -16.10 3.46 -6.03
C VAL A 18 -16.83 4.14 -4.90
N LYS A 19 -16.99 3.43 -3.78
CA LYS A 19 -17.58 3.95 -2.56
C LYS A 19 -16.47 4.33 -1.58
N SER A 20 -16.48 5.56 -1.09
CA SER A 20 -15.64 5.95 0.05
C SER A 20 -16.33 5.57 1.36
N ASP A 21 -15.57 5.54 2.46
CA ASP A 21 -15.90 4.94 3.77
C ASP A 21 -16.98 5.68 4.59
N GLY A 22 -17.98 6.24 3.91
CA GLY A 22 -19.27 6.59 4.50
C GLY A 22 -19.49 8.06 4.83
N PHE A 23 -18.61 8.99 4.41
CA PHE A 23 -18.80 10.42 4.70
C PHE A 23 -18.90 11.38 3.52
N THR A 24 -18.34 11.12 2.32
CA THR A 24 -18.57 12.03 1.17
C THR A 24 -18.25 11.39 -0.18
N VAL A 25 -19.29 11.36 -1.02
CA VAL A 25 -19.36 11.15 -2.48
C VAL A 25 -19.01 9.74 -3.00
N ASP A 26 -20.03 9.13 -3.64
CA ASP A 26 -19.90 7.99 -4.52
C ASP A 26 -19.76 8.50 -5.96
N PHE A 27 -18.76 8.02 -6.70
CA PHE A 27 -18.64 8.30 -8.13
C PHE A 27 -18.90 7.02 -8.92
N VAL A 28 -19.81 7.12 -9.90
CA VAL A 28 -20.12 6.05 -10.85
C VAL A 28 -19.37 6.33 -12.15
N ILE A 29 -18.48 5.43 -12.54
CA ILE A 29 -17.77 5.53 -13.81
C ILE A 29 -18.45 4.59 -14.79
N ASN A 30 -19.09 5.16 -15.81
CA ASN A 30 -19.71 4.42 -16.90
C ASN A 30 -18.78 4.48 -18.12
N LYS A 31 -18.25 3.32 -18.54
CA LYS A 31 -17.51 3.20 -19.80
C LYS A 31 -18.41 2.54 -20.84
N ARG A 32 -18.63 3.22 -21.97
CA ARG A 32 -19.31 2.65 -23.13
C ARG A 32 -18.38 1.62 -23.80
N THR A 33 -18.85 0.40 -23.95
CA THR A 33 -18.10 -0.66 -24.65
C THR A 33 -18.11 -0.34 -26.14
N THR A 34 -16.99 0.13 -26.69
CA THR A 34 -16.81 0.22 -28.14
C THR A 34 -16.60 -1.17 -28.71
N LYS A 35 -17.26 -1.47 -29.83
CA LYS A 35 -17.09 -2.72 -30.61
C LYS A 35 -15.78 -2.73 -31.41
N ASP A 36 -14.77 -1.96 -31.00
CA ASP A 36 -13.43 -2.07 -31.60
C ASP A 36 -12.72 -3.26 -30.99
N THR A 37 -13.15 -4.43 -31.44
CA THR A 37 -12.63 -5.75 -31.06
C THR A 37 -11.23 -6.01 -31.64
N SER A 38 -10.65 -5.08 -32.41
CA SER A 38 -9.36 -5.26 -33.09
C SER A 38 -8.12 -4.90 -32.26
N LEU A 39 -8.23 -4.25 -31.10
CA LEU A 39 -7.06 -3.77 -30.34
C LEU A 39 -6.91 -4.33 -28.92
N ALA A 40 -7.86 -5.13 -28.44
CA ALA A 40 -7.84 -5.68 -27.08
C ALA A 40 -8.24 -7.15 -27.04
N ALA A 41 -7.89 -7.93 -28.06
CA ALA A 41 -7.73 -9.36 -27.84
C ALA A 41 -6.68 -9.49 -26.72
N ASN A 42 -7.05 -10.10 -25.60
CA ASN A 42 -6.08 -10.51 -24.59
C ASN A 42 -5.11 -11.47 -25.30
N VAL A 43 -4.01 -10.94 -25.81
CA VAL A 43 -2.94 -11.74 -26.38
C VAL A 43 -2.31 -12.44 -25.19
N ASP A 44 -2.67 -13.71 -25.01
CA ASP A 44 -2.09 -14.57 -24.00
C ASP A 44 -0.69 -14.97 -24.50
N LEU A 45 0.28 -14.08 -24.28
CA LEU A 45 1.66 -14.28 -24.69
C LEU A 45 2.31 -15.30 -23.75
N ALA A 46 2.66 -16.45 -24.31
CA ALA A 46 3.41 -17.49 -23.62
C ALA A 46 4.92 -17.21 -23.73
N PRO A 47 5.77 -17.75 -22.83
CA PRO A 47 7.22 -17.63 -22.92
C PRO A 47 7.79 -18.10 -24.27
N GLU A 48 7.12 -19.06 -24.92
CA GLU A 48 7.48 -19.62 -26.22
C GLU A 48 7.26 -18.63 -27.39
N ASP A 49 6.44 -17.60 -27.19
CA ASP A 49 6.14 -16.58 -28.21
C ASP A 49 7.29 -15.57 -28.38
N PHE A 50 8.31 -15.62 -27.52
CA PHE A 50 9.44 -14.70 -27.54
C PHE A 50 10.72 -15.40 -27.95
N ASP A 51 11.36 -14.94 -29.03
CA ASP A 51 12.71 -15.42 -29.38
C ASP A 51 13.72 -14.93 -28.33
N LEU A 52 14.65 -15.80 -27.93
CA LEU A 52 15.69 -15.48 -26.95
C LEU A 52 16.55 -14.28 -27.40
N LYS A 53 16.78 -14.12 -28.71
CA LYS A 53 17.50 -12.94 -29.23
C LYS A 53 16.69 -11.67 -29.05
N GLU A 54 15.40 -11.71 -29.35
CA GLU A 54 14.48 -10.59 -29.15
C GLU A 54 14.40 -10.21 -27.66
N VAL A 55 14.25 -11.18 -26.76
CA VAL A 55 14.23 -10.94 -25.29
C VAL A 55 15.51 -10.27 -24.83
N LYS A 56 16.67 -10.69 -25.33
CA LYS A 56 17.97 -10.12 -24.96
C LYS A 56 18.19 -8.70 -25.49
N GLN A 57 17.65 -8.39 -26.67
CA GLN A 57 17.87 -7.09 -27.34
C GLN A 57 16.83 -6.05 -26.93
N THR A 58 15.57 -6.44 -26.80
CA THR A 58 14.42 -5.54 -26.65
C THR A 58 13.99 -5.40 -25.19
N TYR A 59 14.18 -6.45 -24.37
CA TYR A 59 13.62 -6.52 -23.02
C TYR A 59 14.69 -6.59 -21.92
N GLN A 60 14.28 -6.24 -20.70
CA GLN A 60 15.08 -6.48 -19.50
C GLN A 60 14.37 -7.51 -18.63
N PRO A 61 14.70 -8.81 -18.75
CA PRO A 61 14.08 -9.85 -17.96
C PRO A 61 14.41 -9.67 -16.48
N MET A 62 13.39 -9.83 -15.64
CA MET A 62 13.47 -9.67 -14.19
C MET A 62 12.72 -10.80 -13.51
N PHE A 63 13.44 -11.64 -12.78
CA PHE A 63 12.88 -12.76 -12.05
C PHE A 63 12.62 -12.34 -10.61
N LEU A 64 11.34 -12.31 -10.21
CA LEU A 64 10.91 -11.85 -8.88
C LEU A 64 10.60 -13.04 -7.96
N GLY A 65 11.28 -13.11 -6.82
CA GLY A 65 11.01 -14.06 -5.75
C GLY A 65 10.63 -13.36 -4.45
N PRO A 66 9.48 -13.66 -3.83
CA PRO A 66 9.20 -13.25 -2.46
C PRO A 66 10.09 -14.02 -1.47
N GLY A 67 10.30 -13.50 -0.26
CA GLY A 67 11.06 -14.19 0.77
C GLY A 67 10.67 -13.79 2.19
N ARG A 68 10.98 -14.62 3.18
CA ARG A 68 10.56 -14.36 4.59
C ARG A 68 11.02 -13.00 5.13
N LYS A 69 12.23 -12.56 4.78
CA LYS A 69 12.83 -11.28 5.22
C LYS A 69 12.77 -10.18 4.14
N SER A 70 12.22 -10.49 2.97
CA SER A 70 12.20 -9.59 1.81
C SER A 70 10.87 -9.59 1.11
N VAL A 71 10.32 -8.39 0.90
CA VAL A 71 9.13 -8.21 0.06
C VAL A 71 9.38 -8.76 -1.33
N PHE A 72 10.58 -8.51 -1.88
CA PHE A 72 11.05 -9.19 -3.07
C PHE A 72 12.58 -9.22 -3.14
N THR A 73 13.07 -10.23 -3.85
CA THR A 73 14.40 -10.28 -4.45
C THR A 73 14.21 -10.46 -5.95
N ALA A 74 14.86 -9.60 -6.73
CA ALA A 74 14.82 -9.57 -8.18
C ALA A 74 16.20 -9.94 -8.71
N ALA A 75 16.30 -10.98 -9.54
CA ALA A 75 17.45 -11.23 -10.38
C ALA A 75 17.19 -10.59 -11.75
N ILE A 76 18.10 -9.72 -12.20
CA ILE A 76 17.94 -8.97 -13.44
C ILE A 76 18.98 -9.43 -14.44
N GLY A 77 18.52 -9.77 -15.65
CA GLY A 77 19.34 -10.30 -16.73
C GLY A 77 19.27 -11.83 -16.84
N LEU A 78 19.56 -12.34 -18.03
CA LEU A 78 19.62 -13.78 -18.34
C LEU A 78 21.01 -14.38 -18.17
N ASP A 79 22.05 -13.53 -18.14
CA ASP A 79 23.44 -13.97 -18.09
C ASP A 79 23.87 -14.21 -16.64
N THR A 80 24.41 -15.39 -16.36
CA THR A 80 24.93 -15.78 -15.05
C THR A 80 26.12 -14.93 -14.62
N THR A 81 26.90 -14.39 -15.55
CA THR A 81 28.13 -13.62 -15.25
C THR A 81 27.86 -12.17 -14.82
N ASN A 82 26.79 -11.55 -15.33
CA ASN A 82 26.49 -10.12 -15.11
C ASN A 82 25.07 -9.88 -14.57
N HIS A 83 24.53 -10.80 -13.78
CA HIS A 83 23.20 -10.63 -13.19
C HIS A 83 23.21 -9.64 -12.02
N GLN A 84 22.26 -8.69 -12.03
CA GLN A 84 22.11 -7.74 -10.93
C GLN A 84 21.02 -8.20 -9.97
N ILE A 85 21.37 -8.39 -8.71
CA ILE A 85 20.40 -8.67 -7.66
C ILE A 85 19.88 -7.37 -7.03
N ARG A 86 18.57 -7.13 -7.13
CA ARG A 86 17.89 -6.03 -6.43
C ARG A 86 16.94 -6.58 -5.37
N ARG A 87 16.90 -5.96 -4.19
CA ARG A 87 16.13 -6.46 -3.04
C ARG A 87 15.46 -5.34 -2.27
N CYS A 88 14.21 -5.57 -1.89
CA CYS A 88 13.50 -4.81 -0.87
C CYS A 88 13.28 -5.69 0.36
N SER A 89 13.95 -5.39 1.47
CA SER A 89 13.69 -6.10 2.72
C SER A 89 12.36 -5.65 3.33
N THR A 90 11.74 -6.52 4.12
CA THR A 90 10.50 -6.21 4.86
C THR A 90 10.70 -5.02 5.80
N ALA A 91 11.86 -4.96 6.48
CA ALA A 91 12.23 -3.82 7.32
C ALA A 91 12.34 -2.51 6.51
N LYS A 92 12.93 -2.56 5.30
CA LYS A 92 13.03 -1.38 4.43
C LYS A 92 11.63 -0.93 3.98
N TYR A 93 10.75 -1.87 3.65
CA TYR A 93 9.36 -1.58 3.30
C TYR A 93 8.66 -0.83 4.43
N TYR A 94 8.67 -1.36 5.67
CA TYR A 94 8.03 -0.70 6.81
C TYR A 94 8.65 0.66 7.17
N HIS A 95 9.94 0.85 6.90
CA HIS A 95 10.57 2.16 7.00
C HIS A 95 10.05 3.13 5.93
N MET A 96 9.89 2.69 4.68
CA MET A 96 9.36 3.53 3.59
C MET A 96 7.89 3.91 3.80
N THR A 97 7.07 2.99 4.31
CA THR A 97 5.67 3.27 4.63
C THR A 97 5.50 4.17 5.85
N GLY A 98 6.54 4.30 6.69
CA GLY A 98 6.48 5.01 7.97
C GLY A 98 5.77 4.23 9.07
N SER A 99 5.34 3.00 8.81
CA SER A 99 4.56 2.18 9.74
C SER A 99 5.28 1.93 11.06
N THR A 100 6.61 1.70 11.03
CA THR A 100 7.38 1.49 12.26
C THR A 100 7.32 2.70 13.19
N LYS A 101 7.45 3.91 12.65
CA LYS A 101 7.38 5.15 13.45
C LYS A 101 5.97 5.37 13.99
N TYR A 102 4.96 5.13 13.16
CA TYR A 102 3.56 5.25 13.56
C TYR A 102 3.20 4.27 14.68
N ILE A 103 3.49 2.98 14.49
CA ILE A 103 3.22 1.93 15.49
C ILE A 103 3.89 2.28 16.82
N LYS A 104 5.18 2.69 16.79
CA LYS A 104 5.88 3.09 18.02
C LYS A 104 5.21 4.25 18.75
N LYS A 105 4.71 5.25 18.01
CA LYS A 105 4.00 6.39 18.59
C LYS A 105 2.64 5.95 19.16
N LEU A 106 1.91 5.12 18.42
CA LEU A 106 0.61 4.60 18.85
C LEU A 106 0.74 3.76 20.13
N GLU A 107 1.71 2.85 20.20
CA GLU A 107 1.98 2.03 21.39
C GLU A 107 2.29 2.87 22.63
N LYS A 108 3.05 3.97 22.47
CA LYS A 108 3.30 4.91 23.56
C LYS A 108 2.00 5.54 24.04
N LEU A 109 1.16 6.04 23.13
CA LEU A 109 -0.13 6.65 23.45
C LEU A 109 -1.10 5.66 24.10
N LYS A 110 -1.11 4.40 23.66
CA LYS A 110 -1.91 3.33 24.27
C LYS A 110 -1.51 3.09 25.72
N THR A 111 -0.21 3.06 25.98
CA THR A 111 0.34 2.87 27.33
C THR A 111 0.01 4.07 28.22
N GLU A 112 0.21 5.29 27.72
CA GLU A 112 -0.08 6.54 28.47
C GLU A 112 -1.57 6.68 28.82
N LYS A 113 -2.47 6.17 27.97
CA LYS A 113 -3.93 6.24 28.18
C LYS A 113 -4.54 4.98 28.80
N GLY A 114 -3.71 4.01 29.24
CA GLY A 114 -4.20 2.75 29.82
C GLY A 114 -4.95 1.82 28.84
N ILE A 115 -4.98 2.15 27.55
CA ILE A 115 -5.66 1.36 26.52
C ILE A 115 -5.01 0.00 26.35
N LYS A 116 -3.68 -0.05 26.52
CA LYS A 116 -2.93 -1.30 26.39
C LYS A 116 -3.40 -2.36 27.40
N ASP A 117 -3.69 -1.94 28.62
CA ASP A 117 -4.17 -2.84 29.66
C ASP A 117 -5.59 -3.32 29.37
N ILE A 118 -6.45 -2.43 28.86
CA ILE A 118 -7.79 -2.81 28.39
C ILE A 118 -7.67 -3.85 27.27
N GLU A 119 -6.85 -3.60 26.24
CA GLU A 119 -6.67 -4.51 25.11
C GLU A 119 -6.11 -5.88 25.52
N ASN A 120 -5.15 -5.92 26.45
CA ASN A 120 -4.55 -7.17 26.93
C ASN A 120 -5.51 -8.04 27.74
N ASN A 121 -6.51 -7.43 28.38
CA ASN A 121 -7.52 -8.12 29.18
C ASN A 121 -8.75 -8.55 28.35
N ILE A 122 -8.85 -8.15 27.08
CA ILE A 122 -9.89 -8.65 26.18
C ILE A 122 -9.68 -10.15 25.96
N THR A 123 -10.60 -10.96 26.47
CA THR A 123 -10.61 -12.40 26.24
C THR A 123 -10.96 -12.73 24.79
N SER A 124 -10.60 -13.93 24.34
CA SER A 124 -10.90 -14.35 22.97
C SER A 124 -12.40 -14.55 22.77
N ALA A 125 -12.98 -13.89 21.77
CA ALA A 125 -14.36 -14.11 21.35
C ALA A 125 -14.63 -15.51 20.77
N LYS A 126 -13.57 -16.26 20.44
CA LYS A 126 -13.65 -17.61 19.86
C LYS A 126 -13.71 -18.66 20.97
N THR A 127 -14.86 -18.77 21.62
CA THR A 127 -15.12 -19.77 22.66
C THR A 127 -16.47 -20.44 22.43
N ALA A 128 -16.56 -21.73 22.73
CA ALA A 128 -17.82 -22.48 22.72
C ALA A 128 -18.58 -22.37 24.06
N GLU A 129 -17.92 -21.85 25.09
CA GLU A 129 -18.49 -21.70 26.43
C GLU A 129 -19.29 -20.39 26.54
N CYS A 130 -20.59 -20.53 26.84
CA CYS A 130 -21.51 -19.40 26.92
C CYS A 130 -21.13 -18.39 28.01
N ALA A 131 -20.69 -18.86 29.18
CA ALA A 131 -20.30 -17.99 30.29
C ALA A 131 -19.10 -17.09 29.92
N THR A 132 -18.05 -17.67 29.34
CA THR A 132 -16.88 -16.92 28.87
C THR A 132 -17.24 -15.90 27.80
N TYR A 133 -18.17 -16.24 26.90
CA TYR A 133 -18.63 -15.32 25.86
C TYR A 133 -19.44 -14.16 26.44
N LEU A 134 -20.30 -14.41 27.44
CA LEU A 134 -21.01 -13.34 28.15
C LEU A 134 -20.04 -12.40 28.87
N SER A 135 -19.03 -12.93 29.56
CA SER A 135 -17.98 -12.10 30.18
C SER A 135 -17.19 -11.28 29.16
N TYR A 136 -16.92 -11.84 27.96
CA TYR A 136 -16.32 -11.09 26.86
C TYR A 136 -17.21 -9.90 26.44
N ILE A 137 -18.51 -10.13 26.23
CA ILE A 137 -19.45 -9.07 25.84
C ILE A 137 -19.50 -7.99 26.91
N GLU A 138 -19.67 -8.37 28.17
CA GLU A 138 -19.74 -7.46 29.30
C GLU A 138 -18.47 -6.61 29.40
N TYR A 139 -17.29 -7.23 29.26
CA TYR A 139 -16.01 -6.54 29.26
C TYR A 139 -15.91 -5.51 28.13
N ILE A 140 -16.27 -5.89 26.90
CA ILE A 140 -16.24 -4.99 25.74
C ILE A 140 -17.21 -3.83 25.95
N LEU A 141 -18.45 -4.09 26.34
CA LEU A 141 -19.47 -3.05 26.56
C LEU A 141 -19.05 -2.06 27.65
N THR A 142 -18.40 -2.54 28.71
CA THR A 142 -17.90 -1.69 29.80
C THR A 142 -16.82 -0.71 29.32
N HIS A 143 -15.99 -1.12 28.36
CA HIS A 143 -14.83 -0.34 27.90
C HIS A 143 -15.02 0.33 26.52
N VAL A 144 -16.17 0.09 25.86
CA VAL A 144 -16.41 0.54 24.47
C VAL A 144 -16.32 2.06 24.33
N GLY A 145 -16.81 2.81 25.31
CA GLY A 145 -16.74 4.28 25.31
C GLY A 145 -15.30 4.78 25.32
N THR A 146 -14.46 4.20 26.19
CA THR A 146 -13.02 4.52 26.28
C THR A 146 -12.28 4.15 25.00
N LEU A 147 -12.59 2.99 24.41
CA LEU A 147 -12.00 2.55 23.15
C LEU A 147 -12.41 3.47 21.98
N PHE A 148 -13.68 3.86 21.88
CA PHE A 148 -14.13 4.79 20.84
C PHE A 148 -13.55 6.20 21.01
N ALA A 149 -13.46 6.69 22.24
CA ALA A 149 -12.82 7.97 22.52
C ALA A 149 -11.32 7.97 22.17
N PHE A 150 -10.64 6.82 22.32
CA PHE A 150 -9.24 6.68 21.92
C PHE A 150 -9.06 6.56 20.40
N TYR A 151 -9.87 5.71 19.76
CA TYR A 151 -9.84 5.47 18.31
C TYR A 151 -10.76 6.41 17.52
N ASP A 152 -10.83 7.68 17.95
CA ASP A 152 -11.67 8.69 17.31
C ASP A 152 -11.19 9.08 15.90
N TYR A 153 -11.91 10.03 15.29
CA TYR A 153 -11.60 10.58 13.96
C TYR A 153 -10.18 11.16 13.84
N LYS A 154 -9.52 11.56 14.93
CA LYS A 154 -8.13 12.06 14.90
C LYS A 154 -7.17 10.98 14.45
N THR A 155 -7.50 9.70 14.65
CA THR A 155 -6.74 8.57 14.10
C THR A 155 -6.90 8.42 12.58
N ALA A 156 -7.96 8.98 11.97
CA ALA A 156 -8.19 8.90 10.53
C ALA A 156 -7.09 9.60 9.72
N LYS A 157 -6.59 10.74 10.22
CA LYS A 157 -5.45 11.46 9.61
C LYS A 157 -4.21 10.58 9.54
N ASP A 158 -3.91 9.86 10.63
CA ASP A 158 -2.76 8.96 10.66
C ASP A 158 -2.96 7.74 9.74
N ARG A 159 -4.18 7.18 9.67
CA ARG A 159 -4.51 6.11 8.71
C ARG A 159 -4.35 6.57 7.26
N PHE A 160 -4.76 7.80 6.95
CA PHE A 160 -4.56 8.40 5.63
C PHE A 160 -3.08 8.54 5.29
N PHE A 161 -2.25 9.03 6.22
CA PHE A 161 -0.81 9.09 6.00
C PHE A 161 -0.17 7.70 5.83
N MET A 162 -0.64 6.69 6.55
CA MET A 162 -0.20 5.30 6.35
C MET A 162 -0.60 4.78 4.97
N TYR A 163 -1.80 5.11 4.49
CA TYR A 163 -2.23 4.78 3.13
C TYR A 163 -1.31 5.44 2.08
N GLN A 164 -1.07 6.75 2.17
CA GLN A 164 -0.12 7.44 1.29
C GLN A 164 1.32 6.89 1.43
N GLY A 165 1.72 6.47 2.63
CA GLY A 165 2.99 5.80 2.89
C GLY A 165 3.13 4.51 2.11
N ARG A 166 2.09 3.68 2.06
CA ARG A 166 2.05 2.45 1.25
C ARG A 166 2.19 2.76 -0.24
N GLN A 167 1.47 3.75 -0.76
CA GLN A 167 1.58 4.14 -2.18
C GLN A 167 3.01 4.58 -2.54
N ARG A 168 3.61 5.49 -1.75
CA ARG A 168 5.00 5.93 -1.95
C ARG A 168 6.01 4.79 -1.83
N ALA A 169 5.77 3.83 -0.92
CA ALA A 169 6.64 2.67 -0.77
C ALA A 169 6.58 1.76 -2.02
N THR A 170 5.38 1.54 -2.57
CA THR A 170 5.19 0.80 -3.83
C THR A 170 5.91 1.49 -4.99
N GLU A 171 5.76 2.81 -5.14
CA GLU A 171 6.47 3.59 -6.16
C GLU A 171 7.99 3.46 -6.02
N GLU A 172 8.53 3.58 -4.79
CA GLU A 172 9.95 3.40 -4.53
C GLU A 172 10.42 1.96 -4.81
N MET A 173 9.55 0.96 -4.59
CA MET A 173 9.82 -0.43 -4.94
C MET A 173 9.90 -0.66 -6.45
N VAL A 174 8.95 -0.12 -7.22
CA VAL A 174 8.99 -0.14 -8.69
C VAL A 174 10.22 0.62 -9.19
N ASN A 175 10.53 1.77 -8.61
CA ASN A 175 11.71 2.56 -8.96
C ASN A 175 13.03 1.81 -8.66
N MET A 176 13.08 0.99 -7.60
CA MET A 176 14.20 0.08 -7.36
C MET A 176 14.32 -0.97 -8.47
N LEU A 177 13.21 -1.49 -8.97
CA LEU A 177 13.15 -2.53 -9.99
C LEU A 177 13.49 -2.00 -11.40
N VAL A 178 12.95 -0.86 -11.79
CA VAL A 178 13.15 -0.28 -13.14
C VAL A 178 14.40 0.59 -13.17
N HIS A 179 14.41 1.68 -12.41
CA HIS A 179 15.43 2.74 -12.53
C HIS A 179 16.54 2.67 -11.47
N ARG A 180 16.76 1.50 -10.85
CA ARG A 180 17.75 1.23 -9.78
C ARG A 180 17.49 1.98 -8.45
N GLY A 181 16.57 2.96 -8.42
CA GLY A 181 16.29 3.80 -7.25
C GLY A 181 17.53 4.48 -6.66
N ALA A 182 17.39 5.14 -5.51
CA ALA A 182 18.55 5.75 -4.82
C ALA A 182 19.50 4.71 -4.19
N LYS A 183 19.01 3.48 -3.95
CA LYS A 183 19.80 2.41 -3.32
C LYS A 183 20.87 1.85 -4.26
N TYR A 184 20.53 1.63 -5.54
CA TYR A 184 21.43 1.04 -6.52
C TYR A 184 22.02 2.07 -7.49
N ASN A 185 21.63 3.35 -7.41
CA ASN A 185 22.21 4.45 -8.18
C ASN A 185 22.93 5.48 -7.29
N LYS A 186 24.27 5.45 -7.29
CA LYS A 186 25.12 6.37 -6.51
C LYS A 186 24.90 7.85 -6.85
N LYS A 187 24.63 8.19 -8.13
CA LYS A 187 24.36 9.57 -8.56
C LYS A 187 23.05 10.11 -7.95
N LYS A 188 21.98 9.30 -7.95
CA LYS A 188 20.69 9.64 -7.31
C LYS A 188 20.82 9.80 -5.79
N ARG A 189 21.64 8.97 -5.13
CA ARG A 189 21.91 9.06 -3.68
C ARG A 189 22.59 10.38 -3.29
N LYS A 190 23.57 10.85 -4.07
CA LYS A 190 24.26 12.12 -3.85
C LYS A 190 23.30 13.32 -4.00
N LYS A 191 22.43 13.32 -5.02
CA LYS A 191 21.41 14.38 -5.21
C LYS A 191 20.44 14.53 -4.03
N ARG A 192 20.04 13.43 -3.38
CA ARG A 192 19.20 13.48 -2.15
C ARG A 192 19.94 14.08 -0.96
N LYS A 193 21.23 13.75 -0.80
CA LYS A 193 22.10 14.33 0.25
C LYS A 193 22.44 15.80 0.01
N TRP A 194 22.23 16.32 -1.19
CA TRP A 194 22.50 17.73 -1.54
C TRP A 194 21.29 18.65 -1.33
N LYS A 195 20.13 18.11 -0.92
CA LYS A 195 18.97 18.88 -0.45
C LYS A 195 18.89 19.19 1.08
N PRO A 196 19.97 19.47 1.85
CA PRO A 196 19.82 19.89 3.25
C PRO A 196 20.45 21.28 3.52
N ALA A 197 20.03 22.32 2.79
CA ALA A 197 20.39 23.70 3.17
C ALA A 197 19.27 24.70 2.86
N LYS A 198 18.66 24.64 1.67
CA LYS A 198 17.68 25.66 1.26
C LYS A 198 16.32 25.60 1.97
N PHE A 199 15.88 24.42 2.43
CA PHE A 199 14.56 24.27 3.08
C PHE A 199 14.58 24.40 4.62
N GLN A 200 15.75 24.46 5.26
CA GLN A 200 15.85 24.70 6.70
C GLN A 200 15.86 26.20 7.03
N MET A 201 16.46 27.04 6.16
CA MET A 201 16.45 28.50 6.33
C MET A 201 15.07 29.17 6.15
N GLU A 202 14.12 28.53 5.46
CA GLU A 202 12.78 29.12 5.22
C GLU A 202 11.81 28.94 6.40
N ARG A 203 12.07 28.01 7.33
CA ARG A 203 11.20 27.80 8.51
C ARG A 203 11.57 28.65 9.71
N GLU A 204 12.75 29.26 9.71
CA GLU A 204 13.20 30.18 10.78
C GLU A 204 12.81 31.64 10.52
N LYS A 205 12.10 31.95 9.42
CA LYS A 205 11.71 33.32 9.03
C LYS A 205 10.22 33.64 9.19
N VAL A 206 9.51 32.94 10.09
CA VAL A 206 8.18 33.38 10.53
C VAL A 206 8.30 33.81 11.98
N PRO A 207 8.41 35.12 12.27
CA PRO A 207 8.37 35.62 13.63
C PRO A 207 6.95 35.47 14.20
N THR A 208 6.89 35.15 15.49
CA THR A 208 5.67 35.21 16.31
C THR A 208 5.45 36.65 16.74
#